data_AF-A0A820ZCD6-F1
#
_entry.id   AF-A0A820ZCD6-F1
#
_cell.length_a   1.000
_cell.length_b   1.000
_cell.length_c   1.000
_cell.angle_alpha   90.00
_cell.angle_beta   90.00
_cell.angle_gamma   90.00
#
_symmetry.space_group_name_H-M   'P 1'
#
loop_
_entity.id
_entity.type
_entity.pdbx_description
1 polymer ?
#
loop_
_entity_poly.entity_id
_entity_poly.type
_entity_poly.pdbx_seq_one_letter_code
_entity_poly.pdbx_strand_id
1 'polypeptide(L)'
;MSSEQSISFDIENKIPDVLQINISANCNETNFDDNRILIAPKKKDLHRTLKERHMIMIVLAGTIGTGLFLASGQALASAELAGSLVSYVTVSIIVYLVMTSLAELSTQYPINGLFNTFGSRFVDEACGFASGYNYYLACVTAMAGELVAAGIIVEFWLPNVTSMIWSLLGMIIMFILNAFMVRSYGEAEYWFAIIKVLTVVIFIIVGLLVDIGVLGHIRIGFRNWKIDGAPFHNGTGGIISTSIISAFSFGVKTIGITVSECENPRRDVPRAINGTIWRIILFFIGSILIMGLVIPYDDSRLPHKGVDNVTMSSFTLVFVRSGLEPAVYIMNIVILTTILSAGNSGFCICSRILYALAAEKKAPNIFTYVTRTGIPIWSLIFTTLLSTILFGLSFIGISIAHWRFCRAFILQGYSLNDLVYKALFFPTGPIISSLFICVFLLGQDYSAFTIHPFWF
;
A
#
# COMPACT_ATOMS: atom_id res chain seq x y z
N MET A 1 -31.60 27.71 49.41
CA MET A 1 -32.30 27.77 48.10
C MET A 1 -31.27 27.44 47.04
N SER A 2 -31.65 26.63 46.04
CA SER A 2 -30.88 26.03 44.94
C SER A 2 -30.17 24.70 45.25
N SER A 3 -30.92 23.65 44.98
CA SER A 3 -30.56 22.25 44.77
C SER A 3 -29.58 22.07 43.59
N GLU A 4 -28.46 21.39 43.81
CA GLU A 4 -27.71 20.72 42.74
C GLU A 4 -28.44 19.43 42.36
N GLN A 5 -29.12 19.42 41.22
CA GLN A 5 -29.60 18.20 40.58
C GLN A 5 -28.42 17.51 39.90
N SER A 6 -27.87 16.49 40.55
CA SER A 6 -27.03 15.50 39.89
C SER A 6 -27.92 14.65 38.97
N ILE A 7 -27.75 14.80 37.66
CA ILE A 7 -28.34 13.90 36.67
C ILE A 7 -27.56 12.59 36.73
N SER A 8 -28.03 11.64 37.53
CA SER A 8 -27.60 10.24 37.47
C SER A 8 -28.25 9.59 36.25
N PHE A 9 -27.47 9.34 35.20
CA PHE A 9 -27.88 8.40 34.16
C PHE A 9 -27.72 6.99 34.72
N ASP A 10 -28.84 6.36 35.09
CA ASP A 10 -28.91 4.93 35.42
C ASP A 10 -28.56 4.11 34.17
N ILE A 11 -27.29 3.72 34.04
CA ILE A 11 -26.79 2.85 32.96
C ILE A 11 -27.07 1.36 33.25
N GLU A 12 -27.56 1.02 34.44
CA GLU A 12 -27.61 -0.38 34.90
C GLU A 12 -28.77 -1.23 34.34
N ASN A 13 -29.80 -0.63 33.73
CA ASN A 13 -31.03 -1.34 33.35
C ASN A 13 -31.33 -1.42 31.84
N LYS A 14 -30.34 -1.19 30.96
CA LYS A 14 -30.56 -1.29 29.50
C LYS A 14 -29.45 -2.00 28.72
N ILE A 15 -28.75 -2.91 29.38
CA ILE A 15 -27.84 -3.83 28.71
C ILE A 15 -28.66 -5.07 28.32
N PRO A 16 -28.88 -5.37 27.03
CA PRO A 16 -29.43 -6.67 26.65
C PRO A 16 -28.51 -7.77 27.19
N ASP A 17 -29.06 -8.89 27.66
CA ASP A 17 -28.40 -10.00 28.42
C ASP A 17 -27.08 -10.55 27.82
N VAL A 18 -26.66 -10.09 26.64
CA VAL A 18 -25.43 -10.45 25.93
C VAL A 18 -24.18 -9.73 26.47
N LEU A 19 -24.32 -8.71 27.34
CA LEU A 19 -23.21 -7.82 27.73
C LEU A 19 -22.89 -7.76 29.24
N GLN A 20 -23.49 -8.62 30.08
CA GLN A 20 -23.07 -8.74 31.48
C GLN A 20 -21.78 -9.57 31.59
N ILE A 21 -20.63 -8.90 31.54
CA ILE A 21 -19.36 -9.50 31.97
C ILE A 21 -19.31 -9.39 33.49
N ASN A 22 -19.54 -10.51 34.16
CA ASN A 22 -19.46 -10.60 35.62
C ASN A 22 -17.98 -10.53 36.04
N ILE A 23 -17.51 -9.34 36.42
CA ILE A 23 -16.13 -9.12 36.92
C ILE A 23 -16.10 -9.53 38.40
N SER A 24 -16.11 -10.83 38.65
CA SER A 24 -15.77 -11.41 39.95
C SER A 24 -15.03 -12.73 39.72
N ALA A 25 -13.80 -12.64 39.24
CA ALA A 25 -12.89 -13.78 39.18
C ALA A 25 -11.74 -13.54 40.16
N ASN A 26 -11.82 -14.22 41.30
CA ASN A 26 -10.72 -14.43 42.22
C ASN A 26 -9.47 -14.85 41.44
N CYS A 27 -8.37 -14.10 41.56
CA CYS A 27 -7.06 -14.50 41.08
C CYS A 27 -6.55 -15.65 41.94
N ASN A 28 -6.90 -16.89 41.61
CA ASN A 28 -6.19 -18.13 41.93
C ASN A 28 -7.06 -19.31 41.49
N GLU A 29 -6.96 -19.71 40.22
CA GLU A 29 -7.01 -21.11 39.78
C GLU A 29 -6.92 -21.18 38.25
N THR A 30 -5.94 -21.94 37.80
CA THR A 30 -5.66 -22.30 36.41
C THR A 30 -6.68 -23.34 35.94
N ASN A 31 -7.78 -22.91 35.32
CA ASN A 31 -8.55 -23.67 34.32
C ASN A 31 -9.62 -22.76 33.73
N PHE A 32 -9.28 -22.06 32.64
CA PHE A 32 -10.27 -21.36 31.84
C PHE A 32 -11.01 -22.40 30.98
N ASP A 33 -12.30 -22.58 31.27
CA ASP A 33 -13.23 -23.38 30.49
C ASP A 33 -13.29 -22.85 29.05
N ASP A 34 -12.70 -23.60 28.10
CA ASP A 34 -12.58 -23.29 26.67
C ASP A 34 -13.93 -23.14 25.93
N ASN A 35 -15.06 -23.39 26.60
CA ASN A 35 -16.38 -23.48 25.98
C ASN A 35 -17.19 -22.17 25.92
N ARG A 36 -16.66 -21.05 26.44
CA ARG A 36 -17.35 -19.73 26.38
C ARG A 36 -16.71 -18.71 25.43
N ILE A 37 -15.65 -19.09 24.76
CA ILE A 37 -15.10 -18.32 23.64
C ILE A 37 -15.70 -18.96 22.39
N LEU A 38 -16.43 -18.19 21.57
CA LEU A 38 -16.72 -18.56 20.18
C LEU A 38 -15.37 -18.63 19.44
N ILE A 39 -14.64 -19.73 19.65
CA ILE A 39 -13.37 -20.03 19.00
C ILE A 39 -13.71 -20.24 17.54
N ALA A 40 -13.10 -19.43 16.67
CA ALA A 40 -13.10 -19.62 15.23
C ALA A 40 -12.85 -21.12 14.92
N PRO A 41 -13.52 -21.71 13.92
CA PRO A 41 -13.47 -23.14 13.68
C PRO A 41 -12.03 -23.63 13.61
N LYS A 42 -11.71 -24.67 14.40
CA LYS A 42 -10.43 -25.39 14.47
C LYS A 42 -10.02 -25.87 13.07
N LYS A 43 -9.40 -25.00 12.26
CA LYS A 43 -8.82 -25.30 10.95
C LYS A 43 -7.34 -24.94 11.02
N LYS A 44 -6.48 -25.93 10.78
CA LYS A 44 -4.99 -25.88 10.77
C LYS A 44 -4.42 -24.46 10.92
N ASP A 45 -4.05 -24.12 12.15
CA ASP A 45 -3.37 -22.85 12.43
C ASP A 45 -2.09 -22.74 11.59
N LEU A 46 -1.89 -21.55 11.01
CA LEU A 46 -0.62 -21.17 10.38
C LEU A 46 0.51 -21.29 11.40
N HIS A 47 1.68 -21.77 10.98
CA HIS A 47 2.80 -21.96 11.90
C HIS A 47 3.29 -20.62 12.47
N ARG A 48 3.27 -20.50 13.81
CA ARG A 48 3.83 -19.34 14.53
C ARG A 48 5.35 -19.41 14.56
N THR A 49 6.00 -18.86 13.54
CA THR A 49 7.46 -18.94 13.38
C THR A 49 8.16 -17.58 13.35
N LEU A 50 7.41 -16.46 13.33
CA LEU A 50 7.99 -15.13 13.24
C LEU A 50 8.50 -14.67 14.61
N LYS A 51 9.81 -14.46 14.69
CA LYS A 51 10.48 -13.87 15.86
C LYS A 51 10.22 -12.36 15.91
N GLU A 52 10.38 -11.77 17.10
CA GLU A 52 10.24 -10.32 17.34
C GLU A 52 11.00 -9.47 16.28
N ARG A 53 12.26 -9.82 15.98
CA ARG A 53 13.07 -9.13 14.98
C ARG A 53 12.45 -9.15 13.58
N HIS A 54 11.84 -10.28 13.18
CA HIS A 54 11.19 -10.43 11.88
C HIS A 54 9.92 -9.60 11.84
N MET A 55 9.13 -9.65 12.91
CA MET A 55 7.91 -8.85 13.02
C MET A 55 8.22 -7.35 12.89
N ILE A 56 9.18 -6.84 13.67
CA ILE A 56 9.56 -5.42 13.64
C ILE A 56 10.03 -4.99 12.25
N MET A 57 10.77 -5.84 11.52
CA MET A 57 11.26 -5.51 10.19
C MET A 57 10.22 -5.67 9.10
N ILE A 58 9.35 -6.68 9.16
CA ILE A 58 8.23 -6.84 8.22
C ILE A 58 7.26 -5.66 8.33
N VAL A 59 6.99 -5.20 9.54
CA VAL A 59 6.18 -4.00 9.78
C VAL A 59 6.86 -2.76 9.22
N LEU A 60 8.18 -2.65 9.39
CA LEU A 60 8.96 -1.56 8.80
C LEU A 60 8.89 -1.59 7.27
N ALA A 61 9.18 -2.74 6.66
CA ALA A 61 9.18 -2.92 5.21
C ALA A 61 7.80 -2.66 4.62
N GLY A 62 6.74 -3.04 5.33
CA GLY A 62 5.36 -2.73 4.98
C GLY A 62 5.08 -1.23 4.99
N THR A 63 5.61 -0.50 5.98
CA THR A 63 5.39 0.95 6.06
C THR A 63 6.08 1.73 4.95
N ILE A 64 7.24 1.27 4.44
CA ILE A 64 8.00 1.95 3.38
C ILE A 64 7.77 1.27 2.02
N GLY A 65 6.97 1.91 1.17
CA GLY A 65 6.63 1.41 -0.17
C GLY A 65 6.72 2.48 -1.27
N THR A 66 6.12 2.16 -2.42
CA THR A 66 6.00 3.06 -3.59
C THR A 66 5.50 4.45 -3.26
N GLY A 67 4.56 4.55 -2.33
CA GLY A 67 3.97 5.83 -1.94
C GLY A 67 4.98 6.81 -1.33
N LEU A 68 6.09 6.35 -0.75
CA LEU A 68 7.16 7.24 -0.31
C LEU A 68 7.98 7.74 -1.50
N PHE A 69 8.37 6.87 -2.44
CA PHE A 69 9.35 7.21 -3.47
C PHE A 69 8.76 7.83 -4.74
N LEU A 70 7.54 7.44 -5.13
CA LEU A 70 6.90 7.91 -6.36
C LEU A 70 5.79 8.93 -6.06
N ALA A 71 4.94 8.67 -5.06
CA ALA A 71 3.76 9.50 -4.82
C ALA A 71 4.05 10.79 -4.04
N SER A 72 5.13 10.83 -3.24
CA SER A 72 5.56 12.02 -2.49
C SER A 72 5.88 13.23 -3.37
N GLY A 73 6.32 13.00 -4.61
CA GLY A 73 6.52 14.05 -5.59
C GLY A 73 5.24 14.78 -5.96
N GLN A 74 4.17 14.00 -6.13
CA GLN A 74 2.85 14.51 -6.48
C GLN A 74 2.24 15.27 -5.30
N ALA A 75 2.49 14.81 -4.07
CA ALA A 75 2.14 15.55 -2.85
C ALA A 75 2.79 16.93 -2.85
N LEU A 76 4.11 16.98 -3.09
CA LEU A 76 4.86 18.25 -3.13
C LEU A 76 4.38 19.17 -4.26
N ALA A 77 4.11 18.65 -5.45
CA ALA A 77 3.56 19.44 -6.56
C ALA A 77 2.14 19.96 -6.28
N SER A 78 1.33 19.22 -5.52
CA SER A 78 -0.09 19.54 -5.31
C SER A 78 -0.34 20.52 -4.17
N ALA A 79 0.39 20.38 -3.05
CA ALA A 79 0.17 21.16 -1.84
C ALA A 79 1.41 21.92 -1.36
N GLU A 80 2.52 21.79 -2.08
CA GLU A 80 3.83 22.33 -1.67
C GLU A 80 4.29 21.75 -0.34
N LEU A 81 5.37 22.27 0.22
CA LEU A 81 6.01 21.74 1.39
C LEU A 81 5.15 21.87 2.66
N ALA A 82 4.68 23.07 3.03
CA ALA A 82 3.95 23.21 4.29
C ALA A 82 2.58 22.52 4.21
N GLY A 83 1.90 22.61 3.07
CA GLY A 83 0.67 21.85 2.85
C GLY A 83 0.89 20.34 2.92
N SER A 84 1.94 19.82 2.28
CA SER A 84 2.31 18.40 2.38
C SER A 84 2.67 18.00 3.81
N LEU A 85 3.47 18.78 4.54
CA LEU A 85 3.83 18.47 5.93
C LEU A 85 2.60 18.41 6.82
N VAL A 86 1.67 19.36 6.70
CA VAL A 86 0.41 19.34 7.45
C VAL A 86 -0.40 18.10 7.13
N SER A 87 -0.53 17.72 5.85
CA SER A 87 -1.22 16.49 5.43
C SER A 87 -0.57 15.24 6.03
N TYR A 88 0.75 15.07 5.86
CA TYR A 88 1.47 13.90 6.35
C TYR A 88 1.44 13.81 7.88
N VAL A 89 1.57 14.92 8.62
CA VAL A 89 1.43 14.95 10.09
C VAL A 89 0.02 14.57 10.51
N THR A 90 -1.00 15.18 9.90
CA THR A 90 -2.40 14.93 10.25
C THR A 90 -2.78 13.48 10.01
N VAL A 91 -2.43 12.92 8.84
CA VAL A 91 -2.71 11.52 8.53
C VAL A 91 -1.87 10.58 9.40
N SER A 92 -0.64 10.93 9.76
CA SER A 92 0.17 10.14 10.71
C SER A 92 -0.48 10.02 12.09
N ILE A 93 -1.09 11.11 12.59
CA ILE A 93 -1.84 11.09 13.86
C ILE A 93 -3.04 10.15 13.76
N ILE A 94 -3.82 10.25 12.67
CA ILE A 94 -4.98 9.36 12.45
C ILE A 94 -4.54 7.90 12.38
N VAL A 95 -3.49 7.61 11.60
CA VAL A 95 -2.92 6.27 11.48
C VAL A 95 -2.46 5.77 12.85
N TYR A 96 -1.78 6.60 13.65
CA TYR A 96 -1.34 6.21 14.98
C TYR A 96 -2.51 5.79 15.88
N LEU A 97 -3.57 6.60 15.94
CA LEU A 97 -4.77 6.31 16.73
C LEU A 97 -5.43 4.99 16.32
N VAL A 98 -5.54 4.74 15.01
CA VAL A 98 -6.09 3.48 14.49
C VAL A 98 -5.19 2.30 14.87
N MET A 99 -3.87 2.45 14.76
CA MET A 99 -2.92 1.37 15.05
C MET A 99 -2.86 1.02 16.54
N THR A 100 -2.99 2.00 17.45
CA THR A 100 -3.06 1.71 18.88
C THR A 100 -4.32 0.93 19.25
N SER A 101 -5.47 1.28 18.68
CA SER A 101 -6.72 0.52 18.87
C SER A 101 -6.58 -0.90 18.31
N LEU A 102 -5.91 -1.04 17.17
CA LEU A 102 -5.62 -2.34 16.57
C LEU A 102 -4.68 -3.17 17.45
N ALA A 103 -3.69 -2.56 18.09
CA ALA A 103 -2.76 -3.20 19.01
C ALA A 103 -3.50 -3.88 20.17
N GLU A 104 -4.40 -3.14 20.80
CA GLU A 104 -5.15 -3.60 21.96
C GLU A 104 -6.03 -4.81 21.59
N LEU A 105 -6.76 -4.73 20.48
CA LEU A 105 -7.57 -5.84 19.98
C LEU A 105 -6.72 -7.06 19.59
N SER A 106 -5.61 -6.83 18.89
CA SER A 106 -4.72 -7.90 18.39
C SER A 106 -3.97 -8.64 19.50
N THR A 107 -3.64 -7.95 20.59
CA THR A 107 -2.95 -8.56 21.74
C THR A 107 -3.88 -9.39 22.61
N GLN A 108 -5.16 -9.00 22.70
CA GLN A 108 -6.19 -9.77 23.39
C GLN A 108 -6.69 -10.95 22.55
N TYR A 109 -6.89 -10.73 21.25
CA TYR A 109 -7.40 -11.71 20.31
C TYR A 109 -6.45 -11.88 19.11
N PRO A 110 -5.36 -12.65 19.26
CA PRO A 110 -4.40 -12.90 18.19
C PRO A 110 -4.94 -13.93 17.20
N ILE A 111 -5.90 -13.49 16.38
CA ILE A 111 -6.59 -14.31 15.38
C ILE A 111 -6.26 -13.89 13.95
N ASN A 112 -6.35 -14.83 13.01
CA ASN A 112 -6.24 -14.56 11.57
C ASN A 112 -7.46 -13.78 11.07
N GLY A 113 -7.28 -12.87 10.11
CA GLY A 113 -8.40 -12.14 9.50
C GLY A 113 -8.84 -10.90 10.29
N LEU A 114 -7.88 -10.14 10.81
CA LEU A 114 -8.13 -9.05 11.76
C LEU A 114 -9.30 -8.12 11.39
N PHE A 115 -9.41 -7.70 10.13
CA PHE A 115 -10.44 -6.74 9.69
C PHE A 115 -11.84 -7.37 9.50
N ASN A 116 -11.93 -8.59 8.96
CA ASN A 116 -13.21 -9.27 8.79
C ASN A 116 -13.70 -9.88 10.12
N THR A 117 -12.81 -10.46 10.90
CA THR A 117 -13.20 -11.14 12.13
C THR A 117 -13.51 -10.17 13.25
N PHE A 118 -12.77 -9.06 13.41
CA PHE A 118 -13.14 -8.03 14.40
C PHE A 118 -14.42 -7.30 14.03
N GLY A 119 -14.62 -6.98 12.74
CA GLY A 119 -15.87 -6.39 12.27
C GLY A 119 -17.08 -7.29 12.56
N SER A 120 -16.97 -8.59 12.27
CA SER A 120 -18.05 -9.53 12.56
C SER A 120 -18.26 -9.83 14.03
N ARG A 121 -17.20 -9.80 14.83
CA ARG A 121 -17.27 -10.12 16.26
C ARG A 121 -17.78 -8.96 17.10
N PHE A 122 -17.36 -7.73 16.80
CA PHE A 122 -17.62 -6.56 17.66
C PHE A 122 -18.66 -5.59 17.10
N VAL A 123 -19.03 -5.71 15.82
CA VAL A 123 -20.03 -4.82 15.20
C VAL A 123 -21.22 -5.63 14.70
N ASP A 124 -21.05 -6.35 13.59
CA ASP A 124 -22.09 -7.16 12.96
C ASP A 124 -21.48 -8.05 11.87
N GLU A 125 -22.08 -9.21 11.61
CA GLU A 125 -21.60 -10.13 10.58
C GLU A 125 -21.49 -9.46 9.18
N ALA A 126 -22.48 -8.63 8.81
CA ALA A 126 -22.47 -7.88 7.56
C ALA A 126 -21.37 -6.81 7.53
N CYS A 127 -21.08 -6.17 8.67
CA CYS A 127 -19.99 -5.21 8.79
C CYS A 127 -18.63 -5.88 8.55
N GLY A 128 -18.41 -7.06 9.13
CA GLY A 128 -17.17 -7.82 8.90
C GLY A 128 -17.06 -8.40 7.49
N PHE A 129 -18.18 -8.78 6.86
CA PHE A 129 -18.21 -9.12 5.43
C PHE A 129 -17.78 -7.94 4.56
N ALA A 130 -18.45 -6.79 4.71
CA ALA A 130 -18.19 -5.60 3.90
C ALA A 130 -16.77 -5.06 4.12
N SER A 131 -16.32 -4.98 5.37
CA SER A 131 -14.98 -4.49 5.71
C SER A 131 -13.89 -5.42 5.17
N GLY A 132 -14.09 -6.73 5.25
CA GLY A 132 -13.16 -7.73 4.72
C GLY A 132 -13.00 -7.64 3.20
N TYR A 133 -14.11 -7.54 2.46
CA TYR A 133 -14.07 -7.37 1.01
C TYR A 133 -13.51 -6.01 0.58
N ASN A 134 -13.90 -4.92 1.25
CA ASN A 134 -13.34 -3.59 0.98
C ASN A 134 -11.83 -3.58 1.17
N TYR A 135 -11.35 -4.20 2.25
CA TYR A 135 -9.92 -4.32 2.52
C TYR A 135 -9.19 -5.21 1.50
N TYR A 136 -9.79 -6.34 1.11
CA TYR A 136 -9.26 -7.20 0.06
C TYR A 136 -9.15 -6.45 -1.28
N LEU A 137 -10.21 -5.76 -1.72
CA LEU A 137 -10.21 -4.99 -2.97
C LEU A 137 -9.19 -3.85 -2.92
N ALA A 138 -9.10 -3.12 -1.81
CA ALA A 138 -8.08 -2.09 -1.63
C ALA A 138 -6.64 -2.66 -1.67
N CYS A 139 -6.44 -3.88 -1.16
CA CYS A 139 -5.16 -4.60 -1.23
C CYS A 139 -4.81 -4.95 -2.68
N VAL A 140 -5.74 -5.54 -3.43
CA VAL A 140 -5.51 -5.94 -4.83
C VAL A 140 -5.27 -4.74 -5.74
N THR A 141 -6.01 -3.64 -5.55
CA THR A 141 -5.78 -2.40 -6.30
C THR A 141 -4.39 -1.81 -6.02
N ALA A 142 -3.92 -1.88 -4.76
CA ALA A 142 -2.57 -1.46 -4.44
C ALA A 142 -1.51 -2.33 -5.15
N MET A 143 -1.73 -3.65 -5.26
CA MET A 143 -0.83 -4.55 -5.99
C MET A 143 -0.76 -4.23 -7.48
N ALA A 144 -1.89 -3.86 -8.09
CA ALA A 144 -1.88 -3.38 -9.48
C ALA A 144 -1.02 -2.11 -9.60
N GLY A 145 -1.10 -1.20 -8.63
CA GLY A 145 -0.25 0.00 -8.55
C GLY A 145 1.25 -0.31 -8.42
N GLU A 146 1.63 -1.32 -7.64
CA GLU A 146 3.02 -1.79 -7.51
C GLU A 146 3.56 -2.32 -8.87
N LEU A 147 2.74 -3.03 -9.64
CA LEU A 147 3.12 -3.50 -10.98
C LEU A 147 3.32 -2.34 -11.96
N VAL A 148 2.46 -1.31 -11.93
CA VAL A 148 2.63 -0.08 -12.71
C VAL A 148 3.94 0.61 -12.33
N ALA A 149 4.18 0.80 -11.03
CA ALA A 149 5.38 1.46 -10.51
C ALA A 149 6.67 0.72 -10.93
N ALA A 150 6.68 -0.61 -10.86
CA ALA A 150 7.81 -1.41 -11.32
C ALA A 150 8.11 -1.16 -12.81
N GLY A 151 7.08 -1.10 -13.64
CA GLY A 151 7.21 -0.83 -15.07
C GLY A 151 7.81 0.55 -15.35
N ILE A 152 7.30 1.59 -14.68
CA ILE A 152 7.78 2.98 -14.82
C ILE A 152 9.26 3.10 -14.42
N ILE A 153 9.66 2.46 -13.32
CA ILE A 153 11.04 2.57 -12.84
C ILE A 153 12.02 1.83 -13.75
N VAL A 154 11.64 0.69 -14.35
CA VAL A 154 12.55 -0.02 -15.27
C VAL A 154 12.74 0.73 -16.59
N GLU A 155 11.75 1.52 -17.01
CA GLU A 155 11.85 2.42 -18.17
C GLU A 155 13.01 3.41 -18.06
N PHE A 156 13.46 3.75 -16.83
CA PHE A 156 14.66 4.56 -16.61
C PHE A 156 15.93 3.97 -17.25
N TRP A 157 16.14 2.65 -17.18
CA TRP A 157 17.30 2.01 -17.81
C TRP A 157 17.03 1.58 -19.25
N LEU A 158 15.79 1.23 -19.57
CA LEU A 158 15.40 0.68 -20.87
C LEU A 158 14.20 1.45 -21.45
N PRO A 159 14.40 2.72 -21.87
CA PRO A 159 13.31 3.60 -22.31
C PRO A 159 12.65 3.16 -23.62
N ASN A 160 13.32 2.31 -24.41
CA ASN A 160 12.80 1.80 -25.67
C ASN A 160 11.84 0.61 -25.49
N VAL A 161 11.71 0.08 -24.27
CA VAL A 161 10.85 -1.06 -23.96
C VAL A 161 9.64 -0.55 -23.19
N THR A 162 8.43 -0.92 -23.65
CA THR A 162 7.19 -0.51 -23.01
C THR A 162 7.12 -1.01 -21.57
N SER A 163 6.72 -0.13 -20.65
CA SER A 163 6.55 -0.44 -19.21
C SER A 163 5.69 -1.67 -18.94
N MET A 164 4.74 -1.98 -19.83
CA MET A 164 3.90 -3.18 -19.78
C MET A 164 4.69 -4.49 -19.69
N ILE A 165 5.78 -4.63 -20.45
CA ILE A 165 6.60 -5.86 -20.48
C ILE A 165 7.26 -6.06 -19.11
N TRP A 166 7.77 -4.98 -18.53
CA TRP A 166 8.41 -4.98 -17.21
C TRP A 166 7.43 -5.23 -16.07
N SER A 167 6.23 -4.65 -16.15
CA SER A 167 5.16 -4.94 -15.20
C SER A 167 4.73 -6.41 -15.23
N LEU A 168 4.59 -7.01 -16.42
CA LEU A 168 4.27 -8.44 -16.56
C LEU A 168 5.39 -9.34 -16.04
N LEU A 169 6.65 -8.99 -16.33
CA LEU A 169 7.80 -9.72 -15.82
C LEU A 169 7.90 -9.61 -14.29
N GLY A 170 7.67 -8.43 -13.73
CA GLY A 170 7.60 -8.19 -12.29
C GLY A 170 6.50 -9.02 -11.61
N MET A 171 5.33 -9.10 -12.22
CA MET A 171 4.23 -9.98 -11.76
C MET A 171 4.64 -11.45 -11.74
N ILE A 172 5.29 -11.96 -12.81
CA ILE A 172 5.77 -13.35 -12.85
C ILE A 172 6.76 -13.61 -11.72
N ILE A 173 7.72 -12.69 -11.50
CA ILE A 173 8.70 -12.80 -10.41
C ILE A 173 7.98 -12.83 -9.05
N MET A 174 7.06 -11.89 -8.79
CA MET A 174 6.33 -11.82 -7.53
C MET A 174 5.47 -13.06 -7.29
N PHE A 175 4.82 -13.59 -8.32
CA PHE A 175 4.04 -14.83 -8.24
C PHE A 175 4.92 -16.03 -7.87
N ILE A 176 6.07 -16.19 -8.54
CA ILE A 176 7.03 -17.26 -8.26
C ILE A 176 7.57 -17.15 -6.83
N LEU A 177 7.98 -15.96 -6.40
CA LEU A 177 8.47 -15.73 -5.03
C LEU A 177 7.41 -16.11 -3.98
N ASN A 178 6.15 -15.75 -4.22
CA ASN A 178 5.05 -16.12 -3.33
C ASN A 178 4.69 -17.61 -3.37
N ALA A 179 4.84 -18.29 -4.51
CA ALA A 179 4.51 -19.70 -4.67
C ALA A 179 5.55 -20.65 -4.02
N PHE A 180 6.81 -20.23 -3.89
CA PHE A 180 7.91 -21.12 -3.45
C PHE A 180 8.56 -20.75 -2.11
N MET A 181 8.37 -19.55 -1.56
CA MET A 181 9.35 -18.98 -0.60
C MET A 181 8.88 -18.65 0.83
N VAL A 182 7.98 -19.44 1.43
CA VAL A 182 7.39 -19.12 2.76
C VAL A 182 8.42 -19.06 3.91
N ARG A 183 9.39 -19.98 3.97
CA ARG A 183 10.39 -20.00 5.07
C ARG A 183 11.48 -18.94 4.91
N SER A 184 11.77 -18.49 3.69
CA SER A 184 12.78 -17.47 3.43
C SER A 184 12.21 -16.05 3.47
N TYR A 185 10.88 -15.90 3.46
CA TYR A 185 10.20 -14.61 3.38
C TYR A 185 10.60 -13.67 4.52
N GLY A 186 10.58 -14.14 5.77
CA GLY A 186 10.91 -13.31 6.93
C GLY A 186 12.37 -12.82 6.95
N GLU A 187 13.30 -13.63 6.45
CA GLU A 187 14.72 -13.24 6.32
C GLU A 187 14.93 -12.33 5.10
N ALA A 188 14.29 -12.59 3.96
CA ALA A 188 14.38 -11.73 2.79
C ALA A 188 13.83 -10.31 3.07
N GLU A 189 12.65 -10.23 3.68
CA GLU A 189 12.04 -8.96 4.09
C GLU A 189 12.89 -8.23 5.14
N TYR A 190 13.56 -8.96 6.03
CA TYR A 190 14.51 -8.36 6.98
C TYR A 190 15.65 -7.62 6.25
N TRP A 191 16.26 -8.24 5.24
CA TRP A 191 17.32 -7.61 4.46
C TRP A 191 16.81 -6.44 3.60
N PHE A 192 15.65 -6.61 2.94
CA PHE A 192 15.04 -5.52 2.16
C PHE A 192 14.67 -4.31 3.05
N ALA A 193 14.16 -4.55 4.26
CA ALA A 193 13.87 -3.50 5.23
C ALA A 193 15.13 -2.69 5.56
N ILE A 194 16.26 -3.35 5.83
CA ILE A 194 17.53 -2.66 6.17
C ILE A 194 17.97 -1.73 5.04
N ILE A 195 17.94 -2.21 3.79
CA ILE A 195 18.31 -1.40 2.62
C ILE A 195 17.41 -0.15 2.54
N LYS A 196 16.08 -0.33 2.67
CA LYS A 196 15.11 0.79 2.65
C LYS A 196 15.43 1.85 3.70
N VAL A 197 15.66 1.43 4.96
CA VAL A 197 15.96 2.34 6.07
C VAL A 197 17.24 3.13 5.81
N LEU A 198 18.32 2.43 5.47
CA LEU A 198 19.62 3.05 5.22
C LEU A 198 19.54 4.07 4.09
N THR A 199 18.84 3.72 3.01
CA THR A 199 18.65 4.63 1.87
C THR A 199 17.91 5.91 2.25
N VAL A 200 16.85 5.83 3.06
CA VAL A 200 16.13 7.03 3.50
C VAL A 200 16.99 7.89 4.44
N VAL A 201 17.74 7.27 5.35
CA VAL A 201 18.67 8.01 6.23
C VAL A 201 19.75 8.73 5.41
N ILE A 202 20.37 8.05 4.45
CA ILE A 202 21.36 8.64 3.54
C ILE A 202 20.73 9.77 2.73
N PHE A 203 19.52 9.58 2.21
CA PHE A 203 18.79 10.60 1.48
C PHE A 203 18.58 11.87 2.31
N ILE A 204 18.15 11.74 3.57
CA ILE A 204 17.96 12.89 4.48
C ILE A 204 19.29 13.62 4.70
N ILE A 205 20.39 12.90 4.95
CA ILE A 205 21.72 13.49 5.15
C ILE A 205 22.18 14.23 3.90
N VAL A 206 22.10 13.59 2.73
CA VAL A 206 22.52 14.19 1.46
C VAL A 206 21.67 15.42 1.14
N GLY A 207 20.36 15.35 1.31
CA GLY A 207 19.48 16.49 1.06
C GLY A 207 19.73 17.67 2.00
N LEU A 208 20.08 17.44 3.27
CA LEU A 208 20.54 18.50 4.17
C LEU A 208 21.85 19.16 3.67
N LEU A 209 22.80 18.37 3.19
CA LEU A 209 24.06 18.89 2.65
C LEU A 209 23.82 19.72 1.38
N VAL A 210 22.86 19.34 0.55
CA VAL A 210 22.43 20.12 -0.62
C VAL A 210 21.75 21.42 -0.20
N ASP A 211 20.84 21.37 0.78
CA ASP A 211 20.12 22.56 1.25
C ASP A 211 21.07 23.63 1.80
N ILE A 212 22.08 23.21 2.58
CA ILE A 212 23.10 24.10 3.15
C ILE A 212 24.08 24.62 2.08
N GLY A 213 24.13 23.99 0.89
CA GLY A 213 25.00 24.37 -0.22
C GLY A 213 26.39 23.74 -0.18
N VAL A 214 26.61 22.72 0.65
CA VAL A 214 27.85 21.91 0.68
C VAL A 214 27.95 21.07 -0.60
N LEU A 215 26.81 20.52 -1.05
CA LEU A 215 26.66 19.80 -2.31
C LEU A 215 25.83 20.66 -3.28
N GLY A 216 26.21 20.71 -4.56
CA GLY A 216 25.56 21.55 -5.58
C GLY A 216 25.96 23.04 -5.58
N HIS A 217 26.83 23.46 -4.66
CA HIS A 217 27.46 24.80 -4.57
C HIS A 217 26.51 26.01 -4.44
N ILE A 218 25.20 25.80 -4.38
CA ILE A 218 24.18 26.84 -4.20
C ILE A 218 23.44 26.56 -2.91
N ARG A 219 23.51 27.49 -1.96
CA ARG A 219 22.70 27.42 -0.74
C ARG A 219 21.24 27.71 -1.07
N ILE A 220 20.38 26.73 -0.84
CA ILE A 220 18.93 26.87 -1.06
C ILE A 220 18.29 27.42 0.22
N GLY A 221 18.51 26.74 1.35
CA GLY A 221 17.86 27.06 2.62
C GLY A 221 16.34 27.16 2.46
N PHE A 222 15.75 28.16 3.12
CA PHE A 222 14.31 28.41 3.03
C PHE A 222 13.91 29.20 1.76
N ARG A 223 14.72 29.23 0.69
CA ARG A 223 14.37 29.97 -0.54
C ARG A 223 13.11 29.42 -1.18
N ASN A 224 12.98 28.10 -1.24
CA ASN A 224 11.80 27.44 -1.82
C ASN A 224 10.51 27.70 -1.03
N TRP A 225 10.61 28.18 0.22
CA TRP A 225 9.45 28.55 1.06
C TRP A 225 8.90 29.95 0.77
N LYS A 226 9.58 30.71 -0.08
CA LYS A 226 9.24 32.11 -0.37
C LYS A 226 8.91 32.33 -1.85
N ILE A 227 8.78 31.25 -2.62
CA ILE A 227 8.39 31.30 -4.02
C ILE A 227 6.90 31.70 -4.09
N ASP A 228 6.47 32.32 -5.18
CA ASP A 228 5.05 32.67 -5.34
C ASP A 228 4.17 31.41 -5.29
N GLY A 229 3.10 31.44 -4.48
CA GLY A 229 2.29 30.27 -4.14
C GLY A 229 2.69 29.56 -2.84
N ALA A 230 3.89 29.87 -2.33
CA ALA A 230 4.42 29.35 -1.06
C ALA A 230 3.77 29.94 0.18
N PRO A 231 3.65 29.15 1.27
CA PRO A 231 4.05 27.75 1.42
C PRO A 231 2.89 26.73 1.25
N PHE A 232 1.72 27.20 0.78
CA PHE A 232 0.47 26.42 0.67
C PHE A 232 -0.13 26.52 -0.73
N HIS A 233 0.52 25.90 -1.71
CA HIS A 233 -0.06 25.76 -3.05
C HIS A 233 -1.43 25.05 -3.03
N ASN A 234 -2.39 25.55 -3.81
CA ASN A 234 -3.81 25.13 -3.82
C ASN A 234 -4.55 25.23 -2.48
N GLY A 235 -3.99 25.92 -1.48
CA GLY A 235 -4.62 26.15 -0.18
C GLY A 235 -5.13 24.87 0.49
N THR A 236 -6.34 24.91 1.03
CA THR A 236 -6.97 23.76 1.69
C THR A 236 -7.25 22.59 0.74
N GLY A 237 -7.50 22.86 -0.54
CA GLY A 237 -7.68 21.82 -1.56
C GLY A 237 -6.41 21.02 -1.83
N GLY A 238 -5.25 21.70 -1.82
CA GLY A 238 -3.93 21.06 -1.86
C GLY A 238 -3.74 20.11 -0.69
N ILE A 239 -3.99 20.60 0.53
CA ILE A 239 -3.85 19.80 1.77
C ILE A 239 -4.74 18.56 1.72
N ILE A 240 -6.03 18.69 1.34
CA ILE A 240 -6.95 17.55 1.28
C ILE A 240 -6.52 16.52 0.23
N SER A 241 -6.14 16.97 -0.97
CA SER A 241 -5.68 16.07 -2.03
C SER A 241 -4.40 15.33 -1.65
N THR A 242 -3.48 16.02 -0.97
CA THR A 242 -2.22 15.45 -0.48
C THR A 242 -2.43 14.52 0.72
N SER A 243 -3.45 14.74 1.53
CA SER A 243 -3.83 13.80 2.59
C SER A 243 -4.20 12.42 2.02
N ILE A 244 -4.89 12.37 0.86
CA ILE A 244 -5.20 11.10 0.18
C ILE A 244 -3.91 10.39 -0.27
N ILE A 245 -2.98 11.15 -0.86
CA ILE A 245 -1.67 10.61 -1.27
C ILE A 245 -0.91 10.07 -0.06
N SER A 246 -0.85 10.83 1.04
CA SER A 246 -0.16 10.41 2.26
C SER A 246 -0.78 9.16 2.90
N ALA A 247 -2.12 9.03 2.87
CA ALA A 247 -2.82 7.85 3.40
C ALA A 247 -2.50 6.59 2.59
N PHE A 248 -2.33 6.72 1.27
CA PHE A 248 -1.84 5.63 0.43
C PHE A 248 -0.38 5.26 0.76
N SER A 249 0.47 6.26 1.06
CA SER A 249 1.88 6.04 1.35
C SER A 249 2.15 5.30 2.66
N PHE A 250 1.26 5.35 3.65
CA PHE A 250 1.43 4.65 4.93
C PHE A 250 0.99 3.18 4.86
N GLY A 251 1.92 2.27 4.57
CA GLY A 251 1.66 0.82 4.46
C GLY A 251 1.60 0.05 5.79
N VAL A 252 0.80 0.50 6.76
CA VAL A 252 0.69 -0.11 8.10
C VAL A 252 -0.09 -1.46 8.17
N LYS A 253 -0.50 -1.96 7.02
CA LYS A 253 -1.39 -3.11 6.81
C LYS A 253 -0.82 -4.45 7.30
N THR A 254 0.50 -4.58 7.34
CA THR A 254 1.20 -5.85 7.56
C THR A 254 1.13 -6.37 9.00
N ILE A 255 0.79 -5.51 9.96
CA ILE A 255 0.67 -5.92 11.37
C ILE A 255 -0.46 -6.94 11.53
N GLY A 256 -1.62 -6.68 10.92
CA GLY A 256 -2.80 -7.50 11.20
C GLY A 256 -2.72 -8.96 10.74
N ILE A 257 -1.84 -9.28 9.78
CA ILE A 257 -1.58 -10.66 9.36
C ILE A 257 -0.41 -11.32 10.09
N THR A 258 0.54 -10.52 10.60
CA THR A 258 1.74 -11.06 11.27
C THR A 258 1.48 -11.35 12.75
N VAL A 259 0.45 -10.73 13.33
CA VAL A 259 0.00 -11.00 14.71
C VAL A 259 -0.26 -12.48 14.94
N SER A 260 -0.91 -13.17 14.00
CA SER A 260 -1.27 -14.58 14.15
C SER A 260 -0.10 -15.54 13.92
N GLU A 261 0.94 -15.10 13.19
CA GLU A 261 2.17 -15.84 12.89
C GLU A 261 3.31 -15.54 13.88
N CYS A 262 3.08 -14.60 14.81
CA CYS A 262 4.04 -14.18 15.83
C CYS A 262 4.12 -15.18 17.00
N GLU A 263 5.34 -15.38 17.52
CA GLU A 263 5.59 -16.22 18.69
C GLU A 263 4.94 -15.67 19.97
N ASN A 264 5.05 -14.36 20.21
CA ASN A 264 4.44 -13.71 21.38
C ASN A 264 3.72 -12.40 21.00
N PRO A 265 2.45 -12.48 20.56
CA PRO A 265 1.68 -11.31 20.13
C PRO A 265 1.53 -10.24 21.22
N ARG A 266 1.37 -10.63 22.49
CA ARG A 266 1.17 -9.69 23.62
C ARG A 266 2.35 -8.77 23.84
N ARG A 267 3.58 -9.26 23.59
CA ARG A 267 4.81 -8.47 23.74
C ARG A 267 5.22 -7.79 22.45
N ASP A 268 5.17 -8.51 21.34
CA ASP A 268 5.82 -8.11 20.09
C ASP A 268 4.97 -7.10 19.29
N VAL A 269 3.64 -7.22 19.33
CA VAL A 269 2.71 -6.31 18.63
C VAL A 269 2.82 -4.86 19.14
N PRO A 270 2.73 -4.59 20.47
CA PRO A 270 2.83 -3.21 20.97
C PRO A 270 4.19 -2.58 20.67
N ARG A 271 5.28 -3.36 20.74
CA ARG A 271 6.63 -2.89 20.41
C ARG A 271 6.75 -2.50 18.94
N ALA A 272 6.22 -3.32 18.04
CA ALA A 272 6.22 -3.03 16.61
C ALA A 272 5.41 -1.76 16.29
N ILE A 273 4.24 -1.58 16.91
CA ILE A 273 3.36 -0.42 16.68
C ILE A 273 4.00 0.86 17.21
N ASN A 274 4.46 0.87 18.47
CA ASN A 274 5.07 2.06 19.06
C ASN A 274 6.38 2.46 18.35
N GLY A 275 7.15 1.48 17.86
CA GLY A 275 8.32 1.73 17.03
C GLY A 275 7.98 2.33 15.66
N THR A 276 6.79 2.06 15.12
CA THR A 276 6.36 2.54 13.79
C THR A 276 6.16 4.05 13.75
N ILE A 277 5.78 4.69 14.86
CA ILE A 277 5.54 6.15 14.92
C ILE A 277 6.82 6.93 14.64
N TRP A 278 7.89 6.63 15.38
CA TRP A 278 9.18 7.28 15.22
C TRP A 278 9.74 7.07 13.81
N ARG A 279 9.42 5.92 13.21
CA ARG A 279 9.76 5.59 11.83
C ARG A 279 8.94 6.39 10.83
N ILE A 280 7.64 6.60 11.05
CA ILE A 280 6.80 7.45 10.20
C ILE A 280 7.33 8.89 10.20
N ILE A 281 7.67 9.41 11.38
CA ILE A 281 8.26 10.76 11.51
C ILE A 281 9.56 10.85 10.73
N LEU A 282 10.48 9.90 10.94
CA LEU A 282 11.78 9.93 10.28
C LEU A 282 11.66 9.74 8.76
N PHE A 283 10.95 8.70 8.30
CA PHE A 283 10.96 8.31 6.88
C PHE A 283 10.04 9.17 6.02
N PHE A 284 8.89 9.60 6.53
CA PHE A 284 7.92 10.34 5.73
C PHE A 284 8.04 11.84 5.96
N ILE A 285 7.90 12.29 7.21
CA ILE A 285 7.95 13.73 7.52
C ILE A 285 9.36 14.26 7.22
N GLY A 286 10.40 13.55 7.64
CA GLY A 286 11.79 13.89 7.33
C GLY A 286 12.07 13.96 5.83
N SER A 287 11.66 12.94 5.06
CA SER A 287 11.90 12.96 3.61
C SER A 287 11.11 14.05 2.87
N ILE A 288 9.84 14.27 3.22
CA ILE A 288 9.02 15.35 2.63
C ILE A 288 9.62 16.72 2.95
N LEU A 289 10.09 16.93 4.19
CA LEU A 289 10.75 18.17 4.60
C LEU A 289 11.99 18.45 3.74
N ILE A 290 12.85 17.45 3.57
CA ILE A 290 14.05 17.57 2.75
C ILE A 290 13.71 17.78 1.28
N MET A 291 12.73 17.04 0.75
CA MET A 291 12.28 17.21 -0.62
C MET A 291 11.79 18.63 -0.88
N GLY A 292 10.92 19.19 -0.04
CA GLY A 292 10.41 20.54 -0.25
C GLY A 292 11.41 21.65 0.07
N LEU A 293 12.45 21.38 0.86
CA LEU A 293 13.57 22.31 1.00
C LEU A 293 14.39 22.38 -0.29
N VAL A 294 14.71 21.24 -0.90
CA VAL A 294 15.62 21.17 -2.06
C VAL A 294 14.91 21.40 -3.40
N ILE A 295 13.69 20.89 -3.55
CA ILE A 295 12.94 20.88 -4.82
C ILE A 295 11.81 21.93 -4.73
N PRO A 296 11.79 22.92 -5.63
CA PRO A 296 10.67 23.85 -5.72
C PRO A 296 9.45 23.14 -6.32
N TYR A 297 8.26 23.51 -5.88
CA TYR A 297 7.03 22.76 -6.22
C TYR A 297 6.62 22.90 -7.69
N ASP A 298 7.04 23.97 -8.35
CA ASP A 298 6.77 24.30 -9.76
C ASP A 298 7.76 23.63 -10.73
N ASP A 299 8.64 22.76 -10.23
CA ASP A 299 9.61 22.04 -11.06
C ASP A 299 8.91 21.12 -12.07
N SER A 300 9.13 21.35 -13.36
CA SER A 300 8.54 20.56 -14.45
C SER A 300 8.89 19.06 -14.42
N ARG A 301 9.90 18.67 -13.63
CA ARG A 301 10.30 17.26 -13.42
C ARG A 301 9.52 16.57 -12.29
N LEU A 302 8.76 17.32 -11.49
CA LEU A 302 7.81 16.72 -10.56
C LEU A 302 6.59 16.18 -11.31
N PRO A 303 5.97 15.10 -10.83
CA PRO A 303 4.77 14.53 -11.44
C PRO A 303 3.58 15.48 -11.26
N HIS A 304 3.42 16.39 -12.22
CA HIS A 304 2.27 17.27 -12.34
C HIS A 304 1.13 16.57 -13.08
N LYS A 305 -0.11 16.97 -12.81
CA LYS A 305 -1.28 16.45 -13.54
C LYS A 305 -1.15 16.80 -15.03
N GLY A 306 -0.93 15.79 -15.89
CA GLY A 306 -0.97 15.93 -17.35
C GLY A 306 0.36 16.12 -18.08
N VAL A 307 1.51 15.80 -17.47
CA VAL A 307 2.83 15.85 -18.14
C VAL A 307 3.38 14.42 -18.32
N ASP A 308 3.71 14.06 -19.55
CA ASP A 308 4.13 12.70 -19.97
C ASP A 308 5.56 12.30 -19.51
N ASN A 309 6.32 13.20 -18.90
CA ASN A 309 7.68 12.93 -18.41
C ASN A 309 7.70 12.44 -16.96
N VAL A 310 6.95 11.37 -16.66
CA VAL A 310 6.81 10.78 -15.32
C VAL A 310 7.89 9.73 -15.03
N THR A 311 9.06 9.83 -15.66
CA THR A 311 10.11 8.78 -15.56
C THR A 311 11.04 8.96 -14.36
N MET A 312 11.00 10.10 -13.65
CA MET A 312 11.91 10.38 -12.53
C MET A 312 11.18 10.42 -11.18
N SER A 313 11.61 9.54 -10.26
CA SER A 313 11.23 9.62 -8.84
C SER A 313 11.72 10.93 -8.22
N SER A 314 10.90 11.55 -7.38
CA SER A 314 11.31 12.80 -6.70
C SER A 314 12.48 12.62 -5.74
N PHE A 315 12.74 11.39 -5.28
CA PHE A 315 13.94 11.07 -4.52
C PHE A 315 15.21 11.15 -5.37
N THR A 316 15.16 10.75 -6.65
CA THR A 316 16.33 10.84 -7.53
C THR A 316 16.61 12.28 -7.93
N LEU A 317 15.59 13.13 -8.00
CA LEU A 317 15.72 14.54 -8.35
C LEU A 317 16.60 15.33 -7.38
N VAL A 318 16.61 14.97 -6.09
CA VAL A 318 17.52 15.55 -5.08
C VAL A 318 18.99 15.24 -5.44
N PHE A 319 19.29 14.02 -5.87
CA PHE A 319 20.66 13.64 -6.26
C PHE A 319 21.10 14.32 -7.56
N VAL A 320 20.18 14.46 -8.52
CA VAL A 320 20.44 15.25 -9.74
C VAL A 320 20.82 16.69 -9.37
N ARG A 321 20.09 17.33 -8.44
CA ARG A 321 20.41 18.68 -7.95
C ARG A 321 21.71 18.75 -7.16
N SER A 322 22.09 17.68 -6.48
CA SER A 322 23.35 17.62 -5.72
C SER A 322 24.62 17.51 -6.60
N GLY A 323 24.46 17.20 -7.89
CA GLY A 323 25.57 16.87 -8.79
C GLY A 323 26.07 15.42 -8.67
N LEU A 324 25.38 14.57 -7.90
CA LEU A 324 25.72 13.16 -7.70
C LEU A 324 24.96 12.25 -8.68
N GLU A 325 25.23 12.39 -9.98
CA GLU A 325 24.57 11.59 -11.01
C GLU A 325 24.67 10.06 -10.80
N PRO A 326 25.81 9.47 -10.34
CA PRO A 326 25.88 8.04 -10.07
C PRO A 326 24.91 7.56 -8.97
N ALA A 327 24.57 8.44 -8.02
CA ALA A 327 23.65 8.11 -6.94
C ALA A 327 22.21 7.95 -7.43
N VAL A 328 21.85 8.54 -8.58
CA VAL A 328 20.55 8.37 -9.23
C VAL A 328 20.31 6.91 -9.62
N TYR A 329 21.33 6.26 -10.21
CA TYR A 329 21.25 4.85 -10.60
C TYR A 329 21.05 3.93 -9.39
N ILE A 330 21.82 4.17 -8.32
CA ILE A 330 21.71 3.40 -7.08
C ILE A 330 20.33 3.59 -6.44
N MET A 331 19.85 4.83 -6.38
CA MET A 331 18.53 5.14 -5.83
C MET A 331 17.41 4.45 -6.62
N ASN A 332 17.45 4.47 -7.96
CA ASN A 332 16.46 3.74 -8.76
C ASN A 332 16.50 2.23 -8.52
N ILE A 333 17.69 1.61 -8.33
CA ILE A 333 17.80 0.20 -7.94
C ILE A 333 17.11 -0.04 -6.59
N VAL A 334 17.34 0.82 -5.60
CA VAL A 334 16.70 0.69 -4.29
C VAL A 334 15.19 0.84 -4.39
N ILE A 335 14.70 1.80 -5.18
CA ILE A 335 13.26 2.00 -5.42
C ILE A 335 12.66 0.73 -6.05
N LEU A 336 13.31 0.16 -7.07
CA LEU A 336 12.86 -1.09 -7.70
C LEU A 336 12.82 -2.24 -6.68
N THR A 337 13.86 -2.42 -5.87
CA THR A 337 13.87 -3.46 -4.82
C THR A 337 12.78 -3.21 -3.77
N THR A 338 12.44 -1.94 -3.49
CA THR A 338 11.38 -1.56 -2.56
C THR A 338 10.01 -1.94 -3.10
N ILE A 339 9.75 -1.64 -4.39
CA ILE A 339 8.54 -2.03 -5.13
C ILE A 339 8.39 -3.55 -5.13
N LEU A 340 9.46 -4.27 -5.49
CA LEU A 340 9.43 -5.74 -5.56
C LEU A 340 9.13 -6.36 -4.17
N SER A 341 9.72 -5.83 -3.09
CA SER A 341 9.43 -6.27 -1.72
C SER A 341 8.00 -5.92 -1.28
N ALA A 342 7.53 -4.70 -1.55
CA ALA A 342 6.17 -4.27 -1.21
C ALA A 342 5.10 -5.09 -1.96
N GLY A 343 5.30 -5.33 -3.25
CA GLY A 343 4.41 -6.19 -4.03
C GLY A 343 4.46 -7.65 -3.58
N ASN A 344 5.64 -8.20 -3.32
CA ASN A 344 5.79 -9.58 -2.84
C ASN A 344 5.05 -9.81 -1.51
N SER A 345 5.28 -8.93 -0.53
CA SER A 345 4.56 -8.97 0.75
C SER A 345 3.06 -8.80 0.55
N GLY A 346 2.64 -7.82 -0.26
CA GLY A 346 1.24 -7.53 -0.55
C GLY A 346 0.47 -8.70 -1.16
N PHE A 347 1.01 -9.41 -2.16
CA PHE A 347 0.40 -10.65 -2.69
C PHE A 347 0.23 -11.73 -1.61
N CYS A 348 1.20 -11.84 -0.71
CA CYS A 348 1.15 -12.70 0.46
C CYS A 348 0.02 -12.32 1.42
N ILE A 349 -0.21 -11.02 1.62
CA ILE A 349 -1.29 -10.49 2.47
C ILE A 349 -2.66 -10.72 1.81
N CYS A 350 -2.83 -10.30 0.55
CA CYS A 350 -4.12 -10.35 -0.12
C CYS A 350 -4.62 -11.80 -0.25
N SER A 351 -3.74 -12.75 -0.54
CA SER A 351 -4.08 -14.19 -0.58
C SER A 351 -4.54 -14.73 0.79
N ARG A 352 -3.93 -14.27 1.90
CA ARG A 352 -4.36 -14.62 3.27
C ARG A 352 -5.70 -13.98 3.66
N ILE A 353 -5.95 -12.74 3.25
CA ILE A 353 -7.25 -12.08 3.50
C ILE A 353 -8.37 -12.86 2.80
N LEU A 354 -8.17 -13.23 1.53
CA LEU A 354 -9.16 -14.00 0.78
C LEU A 354 -9.36 -15.40 1.36
N TYR A 355 -8.27 -16.05 1.80
CA TYR A 355 -8.35 -17.30 2.56
C TYR A 355 -9.17 -17.14 3.84
N ALA A 356 -8.95 -16.07 4.63
CA ALA A 356 -9.67 -15.81 5.87
C ALA A 356 -11.17 -15.58 5.63
N LEU A 357 -11.53 -14.83 4.58
CA LEU A 357 -12.93 -14.66 4.15
C LEU A 357 -13.57 -16.01 3.79
N ALA A 358 -12.85 -16.87 3.07
CA ALA A 358 -13.35 -18.19 2.71
C ALA A 358 -13.48 -19.13 3.93
N ALA A 359 -12.55 -19.03 4.89
CA ALA A 359 -12.59 -19.81 6.12
C ALA A 359 -13.82 -19.45 6.99
N GLU A 360 -14.26 -18.20 6.94
CA GLU A 360 -15.49 -17.71 7.57
C GLU A 360 -16.76 -17.95 6.73
N LYS A 361 -16.68 -18.72 5.64
CA LYS A 361 -17.80 -18.98 4.70
C LYS A 361 -18.35 -17.73 4.01
N LYS A 362 -17.58 -16.65 3.98
CA LYS A 362 -17.91 -15.38 3.30
C LYS A 362 -17.41 -15.34 1.86
N ALA A 363 -16.57 -16.28 1.47
CA ALA A 363 -16.09 -16.45 0.10
C ALA A 363 -16.15 -17.95 -0.30
N PRO A 364 -16.07 -18.29 -1.60
CA PRO A 364 -16.14 -19.67 -2.07
C PRO A 364 -15.12 -20.60 -1.38
N ASN A 365 -15.57 -21.82 -1.04
CA ASN A 365 -14.77 -22.79 -0.29
C ASN A 365 -13.45 -23.19 -0.99
N ILE A 366 -13.34 -22.99 -2.30
CA ILE A 366 -12.14 -23.25 -3.12
C ILE A 366 -10.92 -22.52 -2.55
N PHE A 367 -11.12 -21.30 -2.03
CA PHE A 367 -10.06 -20.47 -1.46
C PHE A 367 -9.59 -20.93 -0.07
N THR A 368 -10.24 -21.92 0.55
CA THR A 368 -9.79 -22.48 1.85
C THR A 368 -8.71 -23.54 1.73
N TYR A 369 -8.32 -23.90 0.51
CA TYR A 369 -7.27 -24.89 0.28
C TYR A 369 -5.88 -24.29 0.50
N VAL A 370 -5.08 -24.96 1.32
CA VAL A 370 -3.70 -24.56 1.67
C VAL A 370 -2.75 -25.71 1.32
N THR A 371 -1.63 -25.38 0.68
CA THR A 371 -0.57 -26.34 0.35
C THR A 371 0.14 -26.87 1.61
N ARG A 372 0.93 -27.93 1.49
CA ARG A 372 1.75 -28.47 2.60
C ARG A 372 2.73 -27.43 3.18
N THR A 373 3.11 -26.43 2.39
CA THR A 373 4.01 -25.35 2.76
C THR A 373 3.31 -24.16 3.42
N GLY A 374 1.98 -24.19 3.58
CA GLY A 374 1.21 -23.12 4.23
C GLY A 374 0.72 -22.02 3.30
N ILE A 375 0.70 -22.24 1.98
CA ILE A 375 0.33 -21.22 0.99
C ILE A 375 -1.11 -21.46 0.51
N PRO A 376 -2.03 -20.47 0.60
CA PRO A 376 -3.36 -20.55 0.00
C PRO A 376 -3.26 -20.35 -1.53
N ILE A 377 -2.89 -21.41 -2.26
CA ILE A 377 -2.50 -21.31 -3.68
C ILE A 377 -3.60 -20.78 -4.59
N TRP A 378 -4.85 -21.22 -4.41
CA TRP A 378 -5.97 -20.73 -5.24
C TRP A 378 -6.29 -19.26 -4.96
N SER A 379 -6.16 -18.83 -3.70
CA SER A 379 -6.30 -17.42 -3.33
C SER A 379 -5.19 -16.58 -3.94
N LEU A 380 -3.95 -17.09 -3.96
CA LEU A 380 -2.80 -16.42 -4.58
C LEU A 380 -2.97 -16.29 -6.09
N ILE A 381 -3.36 -17.36 -6.78
CA ILE A 381 -3.63 -17.34 -8.23
C ILE A 381 -4.72 -16.31 -8.55
N PHE A 382 -5.86 -16.38 -7.86
CA PHE A 382 -6.96 -15.45 -8.09
C PHE A 382 -6.58 -13.99 -7.80
N THR A 383 -5.87 -13.74 -6.71
CA THR A 383 -5.36 -12.39 -6.38
C THR A 383 -4.43 -11.87 -7.47
N THR A 384 -3.53 -12.72 -7.97
CA THR A 384 -2.57 -12.36 -9.01
C THR A 384 -3.29 -12.00 -10.30
N LEU A 385 -4.19 -12.86 -10.75
CA LEU A 385 -5.02 -12.62 -11.93
C LEU A 385 -5.84 -11.33 -11.83
N LEU A 386 -6.50 -11.13 -10.69
CA LEU A 386 -7.31 -9.94 -10.46
C LEU A 386 -6.46 -8.67 -10.47
N SER A 387 -5.27 -8.70 -9.84
CA SER A 387 -4.32 -7.59 -9.88
C SER A 387 -3.87 -7.27 -11.32
N THR A 388 -3.64 -8.30 -12.14
CA THR A 388 -3.24 -8.14 -13.54
C THR A 388 -4.37 -7.60 -14.41
N ILE A 389 -5.61 -8.00 -14.14
CA ILE A 389 -6.81 -7.44 -14.76
C ILE A 389 -6.94 -5.96 -14.44
N LEU A 390 -6.81 -5.58 -13.16
CA LEU A 390 -6.85 -4.17 -12.75
C LEU A 390 -5.69 -3.36 -13.36
N PHE A 391 -4.50 -3.94 -13.45
CA PHE A 391 -3.38 -3.35 -14.17
C PHE A 391 -3.71 -3.13 -15.65
N GLY A 392 -4.22 -4.16 -16.35
CA GLY A 392 -4.58 -4.10 -17.77
C GLY A 392 -5.70 -3.10 -18.08
N LEU A 393 -6.66 -2.92 -17.16
CA LEU A 393 -7.74 -1.92 -17.30
C LEU A 393 -7.21 -0.50 -17.42
N SER A 394 -6.07 -0.18 -16.82
CA SER A 394 -5.44 1.15 -16.95
C SER A 394 -5.06 1.45 -18.41
N PHE A 395 -4.61 0.45 -19.17
CA PHE A 395 -4.23 0.58 -20.58
C PHE A 395 -5.43 0.59 -21.52
N ILE A 396 -6.49 -0.15 -21.19
CA ILE A 396 -7.78 -0.06 -21.90
C ILE A 396 -8.32 1.37 -21.80
N GLY A 397 -8.19 2.01 -20.64
CA GLY A 397 -8.55 3.41 -20.44
C GLY A 397 -7.82 4.35 -21.41
N ILE A 398 -6.50 4.20 -21.58
CA ILE A 398 -5.68 4.98 -22.51
C ILE A 398 -6.15 4.75 -23.96
N SER A 399 -6.37 3.50 -24.36
CA SER A 399 -6.83 3.15 -25.70
C SER A 399 -8.22 3.75 -26.02
N ILE A 400 -9.15 3.70 -25.07
CA ILE A 400 -10.48 4.31 -25.21
C ILE A 400 -10.36 5.84 -25.24
N ALA A 401 -9.53 6.42 -24.38
CA ALA A 401 -9.30 7.87 -24.34
C ALA A 401 -8.72 8.38 -25.66
N HIS A 402 -7.70 7.72 -26.21
CA HIS A 402 -7.14 8.03 -27.52
C HIS A 402 -8.19 7.90 -28.64
N TRP A 403 -9.00 6.84 -28.62
CA TRP A 403 -10.09 6.67 -29.58
C TRP A 403 -11.14 7.80 -29.52
N ARG A 404 -11.55 8.20 -28.30
CA ARG A 404 -12.49 9.31 -28.11
C ARG A 404 -11.87 10.67 -28.43
N PHE A 405 -10.60 10.89 -28.09
CA PHE A 405 -9.85 12.09 -28.42
C PHE A 405 -9.80 12.31 -29.93
N CYS A 406 -9.33 11.33 -30.70
CA CYS A 406 -9.25 11.46 -32.16
C CYS A 406 -10.64 11.64 -32.80
N ARG A 407 -11.69 11.00 -32.27
CA ARG A 407 -13.07 11.26 -32.73
C ARG A 407 -13.53 12.69 -32.42
N ALA A 408 -13.29 13.18 -31.20
CA ALA A 408 -13.63 14.54 -30.82
C ALA A 408 -12.85 15.58 -31.63
N PHE A 409 -11.58 15.32 -31.92
CA PHE A 409 -10.71 16.19 -32.71
C PHE A 409 -11.23 16.36 -34.15
N ILE A 410 -11.66 15.25 -34.79
CA ILE A 410 -12.32 15.29 -36.11
C ILE A 410 -13.66 16.04 -36.04
N LEU A 411 -14.47 15.79 -35.00
CA LEU A 411 -15.77 16.46 -34.82
C LEU A 411 -15.65 17.97 -34.58
N GLN A 412 -14.53 18.44 -34.03
CA GLN A 412 -14.23 19.86 -33.84
C GLN A 412 -13.72 20.54 -35.13
N GLY A 413 -13.61 19.80 -36.24
CA GLY A 413 -13.19 20.32 -37.55
C GLY A 413 -11.68 20.30 -37.79
N TYR A 414 -10.89 19.75 -36.86
CA TYR A 414 -9.44 19.60 -37.04
C TYR A 414 -9.11 18.31 -37.82
N SER A 415 -8.02 18.35 -38.57
CA SER A 415 -7.55 17.18 -39.32
C SER A 415 -6.60 16.35 -38.45
N LEU A 416 -6.65 15.02 -38.54
CA LEU A 416 -5.67 14.16 -37.84
C LEU A 416 -4.22 14.39 -38.31
N ASN A 417 -3.99 15.13 -39.39
CA ASN A 417 -2.65 15.53 -39.84
C ASN A 417 -2.08 16.67 -39.00
N ASP A 418 -2.91 17.37 -38.23
CA ASP A 418 -2.50 18.51 -37.41
C ASP A 418 -1.91 18.05 -36.06
N LEU A 419 -1.94 16.74 -35.80
CA LEU A 419 -1.35 16.14 -34.61
C LEU A 419 0.17 16.04 -34.75
N VAL A 420 0.89 16.47 -33.71
CA VAL A 420 2.36 16.42 -33.60
C VAL A 420 2.88 14.98 -33.76
N TYR A 421 2.10 14.00 -33.34
CA TYR A 421 2.39 12.57 -33.49
C TYR A 421 1.14 11.82 -33.93
N LYS A 422 1.30 10.95 -34.94
CA LYS A 422 0.24 10.04 -35.39
C LYS A 422 0.50 8.64 -34.89
N ALA A 423 -0.47 8.11 -34.14
CA ALA A 423 -0.50 6.69 -33.83
C ALA A 423 -0.62 5.88 -35.13
N LEU A 424 0.33 4.98 -35.36
CA LEU A 424 0.29 4.04 -36.47
C LEU A 424 -0.97 3.17 -36.32
N PHE A 425 -1.78 3.08 -37.37
CA PHE A 425 -3.05 2.32 -37.43
C PHE A 425 -4.29 2.93 -36.76
N PHE A 426 -4.39 4.24 -36.50
CA PHE A 426 -5.71 4.80 -36.13
C PHE A 426 -6.72 4.66 -37.29
N PRO A 427 -7.98 4.20 -37.07
CA PRO A 427 -8.67 3.92 -35.80
C PRO A 427 -8.56 2.48 -35.29
N THR A 428 -7.97 1.55 -36.04
CA THR A 428 -7.95 0.12 -35.70
C THR A 428 -6.99 -0.22 -34.56
N GLY A 429 -5.86 0.48 -34.43
CA GLY A 429 -4.84 0.26 -33.41
C GLY A 429 -5.36 0.25 -31.97
N PRO A 430 -6.09 1.29 -31.50
CA PRO A 430 -6.66 1.32 -30.15
C PRO A 430 -7.71 0.23 -29.90
N ILE A 431 -8.50 -0.12 -30.93
CA ILE A 431 -9.52 -1.17 -30.84
C ILE A 431 -8.83 -2.54 -30.73
N ILE A 432 -7.85 -2.80 -31.60
CA ILE A 432 -7.04 -4.02 -31.58
C ILE A 432 -6.31 -4.14 -30.25
N SER A 433 -5.65 -3.09 -29.75
CA SER A 433 -4.98 -3.08 -28.46
C SER A 433 -5.96 -3.39 -27.32
N SER A 434 -7.11 -2.73 -27.27
CA SER A 434 -8.14 -2.99 -26.24
C SER A 434 -8.66 -4.43 -26.32
N LEU A 435 -8.87 -4.95 -27.53
CA LEU A 435 -9.36 -6.31 -27.76
C LEU A 435 -8.30 -7.36 -27.39
N PHE A 436 -7.02 -7.14 -27.73
CA PHE A 436 -5.92 -8.00 -27.33
C PHE A 436 -5.68 -7.97 -25.84
N ILE A 437 -5.74 -6.80 -25.19
CA ILE A 437 -5.66 -6.71 -23.73
C ILE A 437 -6.83 -7.50 -23.13
N CYS A 438 -8.07 -7.31 -23.59
CA CYS A 438 -9.21 -8.14 -23.16
C CYS A 438 -8.98 -9.64 -23.40
N VAL A 439 -8.42 -10.05 -24.54
CA VAL A 439 -8.09 -11.45 -24.84
C VAL A 439 -7.01 -11.99 -23.90
N PHE A 440 -5.97 -11.20 -23.59
CA PHE A 440 -4.97 -11.58 -22.60
C PHE A 440 -5.57 -11.67 -21.20
N LEU A 441 -6.45 -10.74 -20.82
CA LEU A 441 -7.15 -10.77 -19.54
C LEU A 441 -8.08 -11.98 -19.41
N LEU A 442 -8.75 -12.38 -20.50
CA LEU A 442 -9.60 -13.57 -20.55
C LEU A 442 -8.78 -14.87 -20.65
N GLY A 443 -7.61 -14.83 -21.28
CA GLY A 443 -6.73 -15.98 -21.49
C GLY A 443 -5.86 -16.34 -20.29
N GLN A 444 -5.69 -15.43 -19.33
CA GLN A 444 -4.82 -15.62 -18.17
C GLN A 444 -5.27 -16.73 -17.21
N ASP A 445 -6.51 -17.21 -17.31
CA ASP A 445 -6.99 -18.37 -16.55
C ASP A 445 -7.91 -19.29 -17.38
N TYR A 446 -7.55 -19.55 -18.64
CA TYR A 446 -8.26 -20.56 -19.44
C TYR A 446 -8.21 -21.97 -18.80
N SER A 447 -7.23 -22.20 -17.92
CA SER A 447 -7.15 -23.37 -17.03
C SER A 447 -8.36 -23.51 -16.10
N ALA A 448 -8.93 -22.43 -15.58
CA ALA A 448 -10.11 -22.48 -14.72
C ALA A 448 -11.38 -22.92 -15.45
N PHE A 449 -11.43 -22.79 -16.78
CA PHE A 449 -12.54 -23.26 -17.62
C PHE A 449 -12.30 -24.67 -18.20
N THR A 450 -11.08 -25.19 -18.10
CA THR A 450 -10.69 -26.50 -18.66
C THR A 450 -10.42 -27.56 -17.59
N ILE A 451 -10.29 -27.18 -16.31
CA ILE A 451 -10.12 -28.10 -15.20
C ILE A 451 -11.44 -28.22 -14.42
N HIS A 452 -12.22 -29.22 -14.84
CA HIS A 452 -13.51 -29.73 -14.32
C HIS A 452 -14.81 -29.01 -14.75
N PRO A 453 -15.80 -29.76 -15.30
CA PRO A 453 -17.14 -29.24 -15.49
C PRO A 453 -17.79 -28.99 -14.12
N PHE A 454 -18.28 -27.77 -13.93
CA PHE A 454 -19.12 -27.35 -12.80
C PHE A 454 -20.41 -28.19 -12.73
N TRP A 455 -20.37 -29.40 -12.16
CA TRP A 455 -21.53 -30.14 -11.66
C TRP A 455 -21.10 -31.09 -10.55
N PHE A 456 -21.25 -30.64 -9.30
CA PHE A 456 -21.86 -31.27 -8.12
C PHE A 456 -21.29 -30.72 -6.81
#